data_AF-G3H5G2-F1
#
_entry.id   AF-G3H5G2-F1
#
_cell.length_a   1.000
_cell.length_b   1.000
_cell.length_c   1.000
_cell.angle_alpha   90.00
_cell.angle_beta   90.00
_cell.angle_gamma   90.00
#
_symmetry.space_group_name_H-M   'P 1'
#
loop_
_entity.id
_entity.type
_entity.pdbx_description
1 polymer ?
#
loop_
_entity_poly.entity_id
_entity_poly.type
_entity_poly.pdbx_seq_one_letter_code
_entity_poly.pdbx_strand_id
1 'polypeptide(L)' 'MQITISQQLGLELTTVSNFFMNARRRSLEKWQDDLSPGGSSSTSSTCTQA' A
#
# COMPACT_ATOMS: atom_id res chain seq x y z
N MET A 1 -17.96 3.22 0.99
CA MET A 1 -17.12 2.48 0.04
C MET A 1 -16.67 1.14 0.62
N GLN A 2 -15.75 1.04 1.61
CA GLN A 2 -15.23 -0.25 2.13
C GLN A 2 -16.30 -1.24 2.64
N ILE A 3 -17.31 -0.75 3.37
CA ILE A 3 -18.46 -1.56 3.84
C ILE A 3 -19.31 -2.12 2.69
N THR A 4 -19.35 -1.43 1.55
CA THR A 4 -20.14 -1.86 0.38
C THR A 4 -19.40 -2.96 -0.39
N ILE A 5 -18.09 -2.83 -0.56
CA ILE A 5 -17.25 -3.82 -1.28
C ILE A 5 -17.10 -5.12 -0.49
N SER A 6 -17.02 -5.05 0.84
CA SER A 6 -17.02 -6.25 1.69
C SER A 6 -18.31 -7.06 1.49
N GLN A 7 -19.46 -6.39 1.43
CA GLN A 7 -20.76 -7.02 1.17
C GLN A 7 -20.86 -7.58 -0.25
N GLN A 8 -20.39 -6.84 -1.26
CA GLN A 8 -20.46 -7.27 -2.67
C GLN A 8 -19.55 -8.47 -2.99
N LEU A 9 -18.41 -8.58 -2.31
CA LEU A 9 -17.43 -9.65 -2.51
C LEU A 9 -17.58 -10.80 -1.51
N GLY A 10 -18.43 -10.67 -0.50
CA GLY A 10 -18.55 -11.64 0.59
C GLY A 10 -17.28 -11.79 1.42
N LEU A 11 -16.49 -10.71 1.53
CA LEU A 11 -15.21 -10.69 2.24
C LEU A 11 -15.33 -9.91 3.55
N GLU A 12 -14.53 -10.31 4.54
CA GLU A 12 -14.38 -9.57 5.79
C GLU A 12 -13.91 -8.13 5.55
N LEU A 13 -14.43 -7.20 6.35
CA LEU A 13 -14.07 -5.76 6.30
C LEU A 13 -12.57 -5.52 6.46
N THR A 14 -11.91 -6.32 7.29
CA THR A 14 -10.46 -6.30 7.53
C THR A 14 -9.70 -6.69 6.26
N THR A 15 -10.16 -7.71 5.54
CA THR A 15 -9.59 -8.14 4.26
C THR A 15 -9.66 -7.02 3.23
N VAL A 16 -10.83 -6.40 3.07
CA VAL A 16 -11.00 -5.26 2.15
C VAL A 16 -10.13 -4.07 2.56
N SER A 17 -10.02 -3.78 3.86
CA SER A 17 -9.14 -2.74 4.39
C SER A 17 -7.67 -2.98 4.04
N ASN A 18 -7.21 -4.22 4.22
CA ASN A 18 -5.82 -4.62 3.92
C ASN A 18 -5.49 -4.49 2.44
N PHE A 19 -6.38 -4.96 1.56
CA PHE A 19 -6.20 -4.79 0.11
C PHE A 19 -6.18 -3.33 -0.30
N PHE A 20 -7.07 -2.49 0.25
CA PHE A 20 -7.14 -1.08 -0.10
C PHE A 20 -5.89 -0.31 0.33
N MET A 21 -5.37 -0.57 1.53
CA MET A 21 -4.10 0.00 2.00
C MET A 21 -2.93 -0.45 1.12
N ASN A 22 -2.89 -1.74 0.75
CA ASN A 22 -1.81 -2.29 -0.03
C ASN A 22 -1.84 -1.84 -1.50
N ALA A 23 -3.04 -1.75 -2.09
CA ALA A 23 -3.25 -1.21 -3.44
C ALA A 23 -2.85 0.27 -3.51
N ARG A 24 -3.21 1.08 -2.51
CA ARG A 24 -2.80 2.49 -2.44
C ARG A 24 -1.28 2.63 -2.38
N ARG A 25 -0.61 1.88 -1.52
CA ARG A 25 0.86 1.94 -1.38
C ARG A 25 1.55 1.56 -2.70
N ARG A 26 1.07 0.49 -3.36
CA ARG A 26 1.58 0.05 -4.67
C ARG A 26 1.25 1.04 -5.78
N SER A 27 0.11 1.74 -5.73
CA SER A 27 -0.16 2.82 -6.67
C SER A 27 0.77 4.01 -6.44
N LEU A 28 1.11 4.35 -5.19
CA LEU A 28 1.96 5.51 -4.93
C LEU A 28 3.36 5.35 -5.49
N GLU A 29 3.94 4.14 -5.43
CA GLU A 29 5.27 3.84 -5.95
C GLU A 29 5.38 4.08 -7.46
N LYS A 30 4.33 3.73 -8.23
CA LYS A 30 4.28 3.96 -9.69
C LYS A 30 4.02 5.43 -10.06
N TRP A 31 3.37 6.21 -9.19
CA TRP A 31 3.05 7.63 -9.46
C TRP A 31 4.08 8.61 -8.89
N GLN A 32 4.92 8.16 -7.94
CA GLN A 32 5.96 8.98 -7.32
C GLN A 32 7.25 9.02 -8.15
N ASP A 33 7.49 8.01 -9.00
CA ASP A 33 8.55 8.00 -10.01
C ASP A 33 8.34 9.12 -11.06
N ASP A 34 7.09 9.35 -11.47
CA ASP A 34 6.72 10.42 -12.40
C ASP A 34 6.78 11.84 -11.78
N LEU A 35 6.84 11.98 -10.44
CA LEU A 35 6.72 13.28 -9.74
C LEU A 35 8.01 13.78 -9.06
N SER A 36 9.09 12.99 -9.02
CA SER A 36 10.34 13.42 -8.36
C SER A 36 11.53 13.58 -9.31
N PRO A 37 11.92 14.82 -9.67
CA PRO A 37 13.27 15.07 -10.18
C PRO A 37 14.24 15.02 -8.99
N GLY A 38 14.70 13.82 -8.63
CA GLY A 38 15.78 13.63 -7.65
C GLY A 38 15.33 13.51 -6.20
N GLY A 39 15.22 12.28 -5.71
CA GLY A 39 14.89 12.00 -4.32
C GLY A 39 15.17 10.56 -3.93
N SER A 40 16.43 10.14 -4.02
CA SER A 40 16.90 8.95 -3.31
C SER A 40 16.66 9.14 -1.81
N SER A 41 15.90 8.26 -1.17
CA SER A 41 16.05 8.01 0.26
C SER A 41 15.68 6.58 0.58
N SER A 42 16.75 5.80 0.65
CA SER A 42 16.88 4.47 1.22
C SER A 42 16.12 4.33 2.54
N THR A 43 15.33 3.27 2.66
CA THR A 43 15.22 2.53 3.92
C THR A 43 15.27 1.04 3.60
N SER A 44 16.48 0.58 3.24
CA SER A 44 16.87 -0.80 3.42
C SER A 44 16.95 -1.06 4.93
N SER A 45 15.89 -1.59 5.52
CA SER A 45 15.92 -2.09 6.90
C SER A 45 16.70 -3.39 6.94
N THR A 46 18.02 -3.31 6.98
CA THR A 46 18.87 -4.44 7.38
C THR A 46 18.62 -4.67 8.87
N CYS A 47 18.04 -5.82 9.20
CA CYS A 47 17.90 -6.30 10.56
C CYS A 47 19.32 -6.53 11.16
N THR A 48 19.74 -5.68 12.09
CA THR A 48 20.89 -5.98 12.94
C THR A 48 20.50 -7.03 13.97
N GLN A 49 21.07 -8.22 13.81
CA GLN A 49 21.13 -9.28 14.81
C GLN A 49 21.78 -8.74 16.09
N ALA A 50 21.15 -9.00 17.23
CA ALA A 50 21.70 -8.82 18.57
C ALA A 50 21.67 -10.17 19.30
#